data_AF-A0A9D7NFA4-F1
#
_entry.id   AF-A0A9D7NFA4-F1
#
_cell.length_a   1.000
_cell.length_b   1.000
_cell.length_c   1.000
_cell.angle_alpha   90.00
_cell.angle_beta   90.00
_cell.angle_gamma   90.00
#
_symmetry.space_group_name_H-M   'P 1'
#
loop_
_entity.id
_entity.type
_entity.pdbx_description
1 polymer ?
#
loop_
_entity_poly.entity_id
_entity_poly.type
_entity_poly.pdbx_seq_one_letter_code
_entity_poly.pdbx_strand_id
1 'polypeptide(L)'
;MKTFKITTPKNRMNIIETYPKIEFDIKPDEIQGLIDNHFIDKELNLKTDITSKLKDSLTKLLYAMVWKNGDLKKIKHIIKGIQNAKEDSDDQNDALVFYQFGKYLTKASGQPIIDQHVIRAFAVYRTKEDNEISSLRKLSTSKKADKSLIDEYKKWLCSEEITDELNKNQNIPTTLIKLLSHWERQ
;
A
#
# COMPACT_ATOMS: atom_id res chain seq x y z
N MET A 1 -10.19 -44.10 -1.37
CA MET A 1 -10.28 -42.69 -1.77
C MET A 1 -10.80 -41.91 -0.56
N LYS A 2 -9.93 -41.16 0.15
CA LYS A 2 -10.34 -40.37 1.33
C LYS A 2 -10.74 -38.97 0.86
N THR A 3 -12.01 -38.63 0.97
CA THR A 3 -12.53 -37.27 0.77
C THR A 3 -12.05 -36.39 1.92
N PHE A 4 -11.16 -35.44 1.63
CA PHE A 4 -10.80 -34.38 2.55
C PHE A 4 -11.97 -33.37 2.62
N LYS A 5 -12.64 -33.31 3.78
CA LYS A 5 -13.55 -32.21 4.08
C LYS A 5 -12.71 -30.97 4.40
N ILE A 6 -12.75 -29.98 3.52
CA ILE A 6 -12.22 -28.65 3.82
C ILE A 6 -13.12 -28.04 4.89
N THR A 7 -12.68 -28.06 6.14
CA THR A 7 -13.30 -27.26 7.21
C THR A 7 -12.82 -25.82 7.05
N THR A 8 -13.72 -24.92 6.69
CA THR A 8 -13.47 -23.48 6.60
C THR A 8 -13.02 -22.98 7.99
N PRO A 9 -11.86 -22.30 8.11
CA PRO A 9 -11.40 -21.81 9.40
C PRO A 9 -12.38 -20.76 9.94
N LYS A 10 -12.75 -20.93 11.21
CA LYS A 10 -13.78 -20.18 11.96
C LYS A 10 -13.47 -18.67 12.15
N ASN A 11 -12.31 -18.20 11.68
CA ASN A 11 -11.75 -16.86 11.91
C ASN A 11 -11.46 -16.11 10.59
N ARG A 12 -12.36 -16.16 9.60
CA ARG A 12 -12.30 -15.16 8.53
C ARG A 12 -12.85 -13.86 9.10
N MET A 13 -11.97 -12.88 9.41
CA MET A 13 -12.42 -11.52 9.68
C MET A 13 -13.28 -11.07 8.51
N ASN A 14 -14.42 -10.44 8.78
CA ASN A 14 -15.16 -9.75 7.73
C ASN A 14 -14.36 -8.49 7.37
N ILE A 15 -13.36 -8.66 6.50
CA ILE A 15 -12.34 -7.65 6.16
C ILE A 15 -13.02 -6.38 5.65
N ILE A 16 -14.14 -6.51 4.94
CA ILE A 16 -14.88 -5.40 4.34
C ILE A 16 -15.53 -4.52 5.41
N GLU A 17 -16.12 -5.12 6.45
CA GLU A 17 -16.75 -4.37 7.55
C GLU A 17 -15.70 -3.74 8.48
N THR A 18 -14.53 -4.37 8.60
CA THR A 18 -13.48 -3.93 9.54
C THR A 18 -12.56 -2.88 8.90
N TYR A 19 -12.30 -2.99 7.58
CA TYR A 19 -11.40 -2.12 6.82
C TYR A 19 -12.07 -1.71 5.51
N PRO A 20 -12.96 -0.71 5.55
CA PRO A 20 -13.65 -0.24 4.35
C PRO A 20 -12.65 0.25 3.31
N LYS A 21 -12.95 -0.03 2.04
CA LYS A 21 -12.13 0.41 0.91
C LYS A 21 -12.12 1.92 0.81
N ILE A 22 -10.95 2.47 0.47
CA ILE A 22 -10.81 3.89 0.13
C ILE A 22 -11.42 4.09 -1.26
N GLU A 23 -12.60 4.70 -1.31
CA GLU A 23 -13.36 4.95 -2.55
C GLU A 23 -13.00 6.26 -3.26
N PHE A 24 -12.38 7.21 -2.56
CA PHE A 24 -11.94 8.47 -3.15
C PHE A 24 -10.58 8.36 -3.84
N ASP A 25 -10.34 9.27 -4.79
CA ASP A 25 -9.04 9.61 -5.34
C ASP A 25 -8.52 10.94 -4.77
N ILE A 26 -7.22 11.17 -4.87
CA ILE A 26 -6.61 12.48 -4.63
C ILE A 26 -5.87 12.92 -5.89
N LYS A 27 -6.23 14.09 -6.41
CA LYS A 27 -5.65 14.65 -7.62
C LYS A 27 -4.43 15.53 -7.30
N PRO A 28 -3.45 15.61 -8.22
CA PRO A 28 -2.33 16.54 -8.07
C PRO A 28 -2.74 18.00 -7.82
N ASP A 29 -3.84 18.44 -8.45
CA ASP A 29 -4.34 19.82 -8.29
C ASP A 29 -4.89 20.08 -6.87
N GLU A 30 -5.40 19.06 -6.17
CA GLU A 30 -5.81 19.20 -4.77
C GLU A 30 -4.60 19.43 -3.86
N ILE A 31 -3.46 18.81 -4.17
CA ILE A 31 -2.19 19.07 -3.49
C ILE A 31 -1.73 20.50 -3.75
N GLN A 32 -1.86 21.00 -4.98
CA GLN A 32 -1.56 22.39 -5.30
C GLN A 32 -2.43 23.34 -4.46
N GLY A 33 -3.71 23.03 -4.32
CA GLY A 33 -4.62 23.74 -3.42
C GLY A 33 -4.14 23.78 -1.95
N LEU A 34 -3.51 22.72 -1.44
CA LEU A 34 -2.93 22.71 -0.10
C LEU A 34 -1.71 23.64 0.03
N ILE A 35 -0.90 23.78 -1.03
CA ILE A 35 0.22 24.72 -1.08
C ILE A 35 -0.32 26.15 -1.09
N ASP A 36 -1.27 26.44 -1.97
CA ASP A 36 -1.82 27.78 -2.18
C ASP A 36 -2.57 28.27 -0.92
N ASN A 37 -3.26 27.37 -0.21
CA ASN A 37 -3.92 27.67 1.06
C ASN A 37 -2.98 27.60 2.28
N HIS A 38 -1.67 27.45 2.07
CA HIS A 38 -0.64 27.45 3.10
C HIS A 38 -0.85 26.36 4.17
N PHE A 39 -1.39 25.19 3.81
CA PHE A 39 -1.41 24.01 4.69
C PHE A 39 -0.07 23.28 4.66
N ILE A 40 0.58 23.26 3.50
CA ILE A 40 1.92 22.70 3.28
C ILE A 40 2.86 23.75 2.69
N ASP A 41 4.16 23.59 2.93
CA ASP A 41 5.20 24.39 2.28
C ASP A 41 5.62 23.83 0.91
N LYS A 42 6.54 24.52 0.22
CA LYS A 42 7.04 24.11 -1.10
C LYS A 42 7.84 22.82 -1.03
N GLU A 43 8.35 22.50 0.14
CA GLU A 43 9.07 21.28 0.49
C GLU A 43 8.12 20.13 0.90
N LEU A 44 6.81 20.35 0.79
CA LEU A 44 5.72 19.40 1.07
C LEU A 44 5.58 19.00 2.55
N ASN A 45 6.11 19.81 3.47
CA ASN A 45 5.92 19.64 4.91
C ASN A 45 4.68 20.40 5.37
N LEU A 46 3.99 19.85 6.37
CA LEU A 46 2.90 20.56 7.05
C LEU A 46 3.46 21.79 7.76
N LYS A 47 2.77 22.93 7.62
CA LYS A 47 3.11 24.15 8.36
C LYS A 47 2.91 23.96 9.87
N THR A 48 3.72 24.63 10.68
CA THR A 48 3.70 24.49 12.15
C THR A 48 2.43 25.02 12.81
N ASP A 49 1.77 25.98 12.17
CA ASP A 49 0.53 26.62 12.61
C ASP A 49 -0.74 25.90 12.10
N ILE A 50 -0.61 24.75 11.42
CA ILE A 50 -1.72 24.04 10.75
C ILE A 50 -2.87 23.72 11.70
N THR A 51 -2.60 23.47 12.98
CA THR A 51 -3.61 23.13 14.00
C THR A 51 -4.64 24.24 14.18
N SER A 52 -4.25 25.51 13.98
CA SER A 52 -5.17 26.66 14.04
C SER A 52 -6.14 26.70 12.84
N LYS A 53 -5.79 26.05 11.73
CA LYS A 53 -6.57 26.00 10.49
C LYS A 53 -7.53 24.80 10.44
N LEU A 54 -7.34 23.80 11.30
CA LEU A 54 -8.21 22.63 11.37
C LEU A 54 -9.52 22.99 12.06
N LYS A 55 -10.64 22.99 11.31
CA LYS A 55 -11.95 23.38 11.84
C LYS A 55 -12.76 22.19 12.31
N ASP A 56 -12.85 21.15 11.49
CA ASP A 56 -13.72 20.01 11.73
C ASP A 56 -13.10 18.98 12.71
N SER A 57 -13.98 18.32 13.47
CA SER A 57 -13.56 17.38 14.51
C SER A 57 -12.89 16.12 13.95
N LEU A 58 -13.29 15.67 12.77
CA LEU A 58 -12.72 14.46 12.16
C LEU A 58 -11.26 14.70 11.77
N THR A 59 -10.95 15.80 11.08
CA THR A 59 -9.58 16.17 10.71
C THR A 59 -8.71 16.39 11.93
N LYS A 60 -9.24 16.98 13.01
CA LYS A 60 -8.51 17.11 14.29
C LYS A 60 -8.14 15.74 14.87
N LEU A 61 -9.06 14.79 14.86
CA LEU A 61 -8.81 13.42 15.34
C LEU A 61 -7.77 12.69 14.46
N LEU A 62 -7.90 12.79 13.13
CA LEU A 62 -6.94 12.22 12.19
C LEU A 62 -5.55 12.83 12.37
N TYR A 63 -5.46 14.16 12.49
CA TYR A 63 -4.20 14.85 12.78
C TYR A 63 -3.58 14.39 14.11
N ALA A 64 -4.37 14.32 15.19
CA ALA A 64 -3.91 13.88 16.49
C ALA A 64 -3.36 12.45 16.46
N MET A 65 -4.03 11.55 15.73
CA MET A 65 -3.57 10.17 15.53
C MET A 65 -2.21 10.11 14.80
N VAL A 66 -2.08 10.86 13.71
CA VAL A 66 -0.82 10.94 12.94
C VAL A 66 0.30 11.57 13.76
N TRP A 67 0.01 12.62 14.53
CA TRP A 67 0.97 13.27 15.43
C TRP A 67 1.44 12.30 16.53
N LYS A 68 0.51 11.63 17.22
CA LYS A 68 0.81 10.66 18.29
C LYS A 68 1.71 9.52 17.79
N ASN A 69 1.51 9.07 16.56
CA ASN A 69 2.28 7.99 15.96
C ASN A 69 3.64 8.45 15.41
N GLY A 70 3.95 9.75 15.42
CA GLY A 70 5.18 10.30 14.85
C GLY A 70 5.19 10.31 13.32
N ASP A 71 4.02 10.24 12.69
CA ASP A 71 3.86 9.99 11.25
C ASP A 71 3.72 11.27 10.42
N LEU A 72 3.70 12.46 11.04
CA LEU A 72 3.52 13.73 10.30
C LEU A 72 4.58 13.93 9.22
N LYS A 73 5.84 13.58 9.51
CA LYS A 73 6.94 13.67 8.53
C LYS A 73 6.79 12.71 7.35
N LYS A 74 5.91 11.71 7.46
CA LYS A 74 5.67 10.70 6.43
C LYS A 74 4.69 11.19 5.36
N ILE A 75 3.83 12.16 5.70
CA ILE A 75 2.83 12.74 4.78
C ILE A 75 3.49 13.27 3.50
N LYS A 76 4.65 13.92 3.59
CA LYS A 76 5.38 14.41 2.42
C LYS A 76 5.67 13.31 1.38
N HIS A 77 5.89 12.07 1.82
CA HIS A 77 6.16 10.95 0.90
C HIS A 77 4.87 10.50 0.20
N ILE A 78 3.73 10.53 0.89
CA ILE A 78 2.41 10.31 0.27
C ILE A 78 2.14 11.39 -0.78
N ILE A 79 2.39 12.67 -0.44
CA ILE A 79 2.19 13.79 -1.36
C ILE A 79 3.06 13.63 -2.62
N LYS A 80 4.35 13.29 -2.45
CA LYS A 80 5.25 12.98 -3.58
C LYS A 80 4.71 11.85 -4.45
N GLY A 81 4.15 10.80 -3.83
CA GLY A 81 3.54 9.69 -4.56
C GLY A 81 2.36 10.14 -5.42
N ILE A 82 1.52 11.04 -4.90
CA ILE A 82 0.38 11.61 -5.63
C ILE A 82 0.85 12.45 -6.83
N GLN A 83 1.84 13.31 -6.63
CA GLN A 83 2.38 14.19 -7.69
C GLN A 83 3.03 13.37 -8.82
N ASN A 84 3.70 12.27 -8.49
CA ASN A 84 4.49 11.47 -9.43
C ASN A 84 3.79 10.17 -9.85
N ALA A 85 2.48 10.06 -9.72
CA ALA A 85 1.75 8.81 -9.98
C ALA A 85 1.83 8.32 -11.44
N LYS A 86 2.11 9.23 -12.38
CA LYS A 86 2.29 8.94 -13.81
C LYS A 86 3.75 8.65 -14.19
N GLU A 87 4.68 8.84 -13.27
CA GLU A 87 6.10 8.59 -13.53
C GLU A 87 6.45 7.14 -13.18
N ASP A 88 7.03 6.43 -14.14
CA ASP A 88 7.61 5.10 -13.93
C ASP A 88 8.93 5.17 -13.16
N SER A 89 9.58 6.33 -13.10
CA SER A 89 10.81 6.52 -12.34
C SER A 89 10.53 6.65 -10.84
N ASP A 90 10.88 5.60 -10.11
CA ASP A 90 10.86 5.58 -8.64
C ASP A 90 12.13 6.26 -8.10
N ASP A 91 12.33 7.57 -8.33
CA ASP A 91 13.53 8.27 -7.83
C ASP A 91 13.55 8.42 -6.29
N GLN A 92 12.43 8.14 -5.64
CA GLN A 92 12.26 8.17 -4.19
C GLN A 92 12.98 6.97 -3.53
N ASN A 93 14.04 7.22 -2.77
CA ASN A 93 14.80 6.16 -2.07
C ASN A 93 14.34 5.91 -0.63
N ASP A 94 13.59 6.85 -0.04
CA ASP A 94 13.16 6.79 1.36
C ASP A 94 11.64 6.65 1.48
N ALA A 95 11.19 5.92 2.51
CA ALA A 95 9.77 5.76 2.85
C ALA A 95 8.90 5.25 1.68
N LEU A 96 9.44 4.28 0.94
CA LEU A 96 8.90 3.75 -0.31
C LEU A 96 7.43 3.30 -0.21
N VAL A 97 7.04 2.66 0.90
CA VAL A 97 5.66 2.24 1.16
C VAL A 97 4.70 3.43 1.17
N PHE A 98 5.07 4.55 1.80
CA PHE A 98 4.22 5.75 1.83
C PHE A 98 4.14 6.43 0.46
N TYR A 99 5.23 6.40 -0.30
CA TYR A 99 5.26 6.90 -1.66
C TYR A 99 4.38 6.07 -2.60
N GLN A 100 4.48 4.73 -2.56
CA GLN A 100 3.59 3.85 -3.34
C GLN A 100 2.12 3.98 -2.89
N PHE A 101 1.88 4.17 -1.58
CA PHE A 101 0.53 4.47 -1.09
C PHE A 101 -0.02 5.77 -1.68
N GLY A 102 0.81 6.82 -1.79
CA GLY A 102 0.46 8.04 -2.51
C GLY A 102 0.08 7.80 -3.97
N LYS A 103 0.86 7.00 -4.70
CA LYS A 103 0.53 6.60 -6.09
C LYS A 103 -0.83 5.90 -6.15
N TYR A 104 -1.09 4.95 -5.24
CA TYR A 104 -2.36 4.24 -5.14
C TYR A 104 -3.57 5.17 -4.89
N LEU A 105 -3.41 6.22 -4.06
CA LEU A 105 -4.49 7.17 -3.78
C LEU A 105 -4.94 7.97 -5.01
N THR A 106 -4.13 8.05 -6.07
CA THR A 106 -4.56 8.69 -7.33
C THR A 106 -5.51 7.84 -8.17
N LYS A 107 -5.68 6.55 -7.82
CA LYS A 107 -6.41 5.54 -8.60
C LYS A 107 -5.89 5.37 -10.04
N ALA A 108 -4.69 5.83 -10.35
CA ALA A 108 -4.04 5.59 -11.63
C ALA A 108 -3.88 4.08 -11.89
N SER A 109 -4.12 3.67 -13.12
CA SER A 109 -3.95 2.27 -13.54
C SER A 109 -2.49 1.83 -13.31
N GLY A 110 -2.29 0.58 -12.86
CA GLY A 110 -0.97 0.03 -12.58
C GLY A 110 -0.34 0.47 -11.25
N GLN A 111 -1.06 1.20 -10.40
CA GLN A 111 -0.59 1.61 -9.06
C GLN A 111 -1.33 0.85 -7.93
N PRO A 112 -0.94 -0.40 -7.61
CA PRO A 112 -1.56 -1.16 -6.51
C PRO A 112 -1.14 -0.62 -5.14
N ILE A 113 -1.85 -1.03 -4.08
CA ILE A 113 -1.34 -0.87 -2.71
C ILE A 113 -0.11 -1.75 -2.55
N ILE A 114 1.00 -1.14 -2.15
CA ILE A 114 2.25 -1.85 -1.88
C ILE A 114 2.71 -1.51 -0.47
N ASP A 115 2.85 -2.53 0.36
CA ASP A 115 3.48 -2.42 1.67
C ASP A 115 4.64 -3.42 1.82
N GLN A 116 5.33 -3.34 2.95
CA GLN A 116 6.44 -4.23 3.27
C GLN A 116 6.03 -5.70 3.29
N HIS A 117 4.82 -6.03 3.76
CA HIS A 117 4.35 -7.40 3.85
C HIS A 117 4.02 -7.99 2.48
N VAL A 118 3.41 -7.20 1.60
CA VAL A 118 3.13 -7.55 0.20
C VAL A 118 4.42 -7.88 -0.53
N ILE A 119 5.42 -6.99 -0.44
CA ILE A 119 6.71 -7.22 -1.12
C ILE A 119 7.46 -8.42 -0.55
N ARG A 120 7.45 -8.60 0.78
CA ARG A 120 8.05 -9.78 1.41
C ARG A 120 7.36 -11.07 0.98
N ALA A 121 6.04 -11.08 0.94
CA ALA A 121 5.29 -12.25 0.51
C ALA A 121 5.56 -12.58 -0.96
N PHE A 122 5.60 -11.56 -1.82
CA PHE A 122 5.94 -11.73 -3.22
C PHE A 122 7.38 -12.26 -3.40
N ALA A 123 8.35 -11.72 -2.66
CA ALA A 123 9.72 -12.22 -2.69
C ALA A 123 9.79 -13.71 -2.28
N VAL A 124 9.14 -14.08 -1.18
CA VAL A 124 9.05 -15.48 -0.75
C VAL A 124 8.39 -16.37 -1.80
N TYR A 125 7.35 -15.89 -2.48
CA TYR A 125 6.68 -16.61 -3.57
C TYR A 125 7.61 -16.87 -4.76
N ARG A 126 8.52 -15.93 -5.08
CA ARG A 126 9.46 -16.06 -6.20
C ARG A 126 10.67 -16.92 -5.87
N THR A 127 11.03 -17.03 -4.59
CA THR A 127 12.16 -17.84 -4.12
C THR A 127 11.81 -19.33 -4.07
N LYS A 128 12.71 -20.17 -4.60
CA LYS A 128 12.57 -21.64 -4.58
C LYS A 128 13.43 -22.34 -3.52
N GLU A 129 14.31 -21.61 -2.84
CA GLU A 129 15.22 -22.17 -1.83
C GLU A 129 14.82 -21.79 -0.40
N ASP A 130 14.67 -22.80 0.46
CA ASP A 130 14.18 -22.64 1.85
C ASP A 130 15.10 -21.81 2.76
N ASN A 131 16.41 -21.82 2.48
CA ASN A 131 17.43 -21.05 3.21
C ASN A 131 17.22 -19.52 3.03
N GLU A 132 16.86 -19.07 1.84
CA GLU A 132 16.60 -17.67 1.49
C GLU A 132 15.25 -17.18 2.03
N ILE A 133 14.25 -18.06 2.18
CA ILE A 133 12.95 -17.70 2.77
C ILE A 133 13.12 -17.16 4.21
N SER A 134 14.06 -17.72 4.97
CA SER A 134 14.31 -17.32 6.35
C SER A 134 14.89 -15.90 6.47
N SER A 135 15.68 -15.45 5.50
CA SER A 135 16.28 -14.11 5.45
C SER A 135 15.29 -13.08 4.89
N LEU A 136 14.47 -13.46 3.90
CA LEU A 136 13.38 -12.63 3.37
C LEU A 136 12.29 -12.34 4.42
N ARG A 137 12.03 -13.30 5.32
CA ARG A 137 11.13 -13.10 6.48
C ARG A 137 11.70 -12.13 7.53
N LYS A 138 12.99 -11.77 7.47
CA LYS A 138 13.64 -10.83 8.40
C LYS A 138 13.86 -9.44 7.81
N LEU A 139 13.47 -9.19 6.55
CA LEU A 139 13.52 -7.86 5.94
C LEU A 139 12.67 -6.87 6.75
N SER A 140 13.35 -5.98 7.48
CA SER A 140 12.73 -5.04 8.43
C SER A 140 12.40 -3.68 7.83
N THR A 141 13.03 -3.29 6.72
CA THR A 141 12.84 -1.98 6.10
C THR A 141 12.98 -2.09 4.60
N SER A 142 12.05 -1.52 3.83
CA SER A 142 12.15 -1.53 2.38
C SER A 142 13.37 -0.71 1.92
N LYS A 143 14.29 -1.33 1.18
CA LYS A 143 15.54 -0.72 0.69
C LYS A 143 15.47 -0.47 -0.82
N LYS A 144 16.45 0.24 -1.37
CA LYS A 144 16.63 0.46 -2.83
C LYS A 144 16.57 -0.84 -3.65
N ALA A 145 17.00 -1.97 -3.07
CA ALA A 145 16.89 -3.30 -3.69
C ALA A 145 15.44 -3.73 -3.96
N ASP A 146 14.48 -3.27 -3.16
CA ASP A 146 13.08 -3.65 -3.29
C ASP A 146 12.35 -2.94 -4.43
N LYS A 147 12.95 -1.93 -5.06
CA LYS A 147 12.39 -1.29 -6.25
C LYS A 147 12.24 -2.28 -7.40
N SER A 148 13.26 -3.10 -7.63
CA SER A 148 13.21 -4.17 -8.62
C SER A 148 12.09 -5.17 -8.33
N LEU A 149 11.93 -5.57 -7.06
CA LEU A 149 10.84 -6.44 -6.61
C LEU A 149 9.46 -5.80 -6.76
N ILE A 150 9.34 -4.48 -6.55
CA ILE A 150 8.11 -3.73 -6.78
C ILE A 150 7.74 -3.73 -8.26
N ASP A 151 8.70 -3.49 -9.14
CA ASP A 151 8.46 -3.49 -10.59
C ASP A 151 8.10 -4.89 -11.08
N GLU A 152 8.80 -5.92 -10.61
CA GLU A 152 8.46 -7.32 -10.86
C GLU A 152 7.07 -7.66 -10.34
N TYR A 153 6.71 -7.17 -9.15
CA TYR A 153 5.39 -7.36 -8.57
C TYR A 153 4.30 -6.70 -9.44
N LYS A 154 4.49 -5.45 -9.85
CA LYS A 154 3.57 -4.74 -10.75
C LYS A 154 3.41 -5.47 -12.08
N LYS A 155 4.50 -5.94 -12.68
CA LYS A 155 4.46 -6.75 -13.91
C LYS A 155 3.72 -8.06 -13.70
N TRP A 156 3.96 -8.75 -12.59
CA TRP A 156 3.26 -9.99 -12.22
C TRP A 156 1.76 -9.78 -11.94
N LEU A 157 1.36 -8.61 -11.43
CA LEU A 157 -0.05 -8.26 -11.31
C LEU A 157 -0.75 -8.07 -12.66
N CYS A 158 0.01 -7.76 -13.72
CA CYS A 158 -0.50 -7.56 -15.07
C CYS A 158 -0.29 -8.78 -16.00
N SER A 159 0.30 -9.87 -15.51
CA SER A 159 0.57 -11.07 -16.32
C SER A 159 -0.61 -12.04 -16.36
N GLU A 160 -0.63 -12.89 -17.39
CA GLU A 160 -1.63 -13.95 -17.57
C GLU A 160 -1.47 -15.13 -16.58
N GLU A 161 -0.44 -15.12 -15.72
CA GLU A 161 -0.24 -16.13 -14.66
C GLU A 161 -1.35 -16.09 -13.58
N ILE A 162 -2.23 -15.09 -13.61
CA ILE A 162 -3.38 -14.94 -12.72
C ILE A 162 -4.51 -15.85 -13.23
N THR A 163 -4.54 -17.10 -12.75
CA THR A 163 -5.58 -18.08 -13.08
C THR A 163 -7.01 -17.57 -12.86
N ASP A 164 -7.94 -17.97 -13.73
CA ASP A 164 -9.38 -17.63 -13.76
C ASP A 164 -10.14 -17.77 -12.43
N GLU A 165 -9.61 -18.52 -11.46
CA GLU A 165 -10.16 -18.61 -10.10
C GLU A 165 -10.08 -17.30 -9.30
N LEU A 166 -9.10 -16.43 -9.58
CA LEU A 166 -8.91 -15.15 -8.90
C LEU A 166 -9.88 -14.06 -9.40
N ASN A 167 -10.30 -14.13 -10.67
CA ASN A 167 -11.24 -13.19 -11.28
C ASN A 167 -12.70 -13.37 -10.80
N LYS A 168 -13.04 -14.52 -10.21
CA LYS A 168 -14.39 -14.80 -9.72
C LYS A 168 -14.75 -14.13 -8.38
N ASN A 169 -13.76 -13.66 -7.61
CA ASN A 169 -13.98 -13.05 -6.28
C ASN A 169 -13.75 -11.53 -6.32
N GLN A 170 -14.71 -10.78 -6.87
CA GLN A 170 -14.64 -9.33 -7.09
C GLN A 170 -14.61 -8.46 -5.80
N ASN A 171 -14.67 -9.05 -4.60
CA ASN A 171 -14.99 -8.34 -3.36
C ASN A 171 -13.88 -8.29 -2.30
N ILE A 172 -12.63 -8.61 -2.65
CA ILE A 172 -11.49 -8.48 -1.73
C ILE A 172 -10.37 -7.74 -2.50
N PRO A 173 -9.59 -6.84 -1.87
CA PRO A 173 -8.44 -6.24 -2.53
C PRO A 173 -7.56 -7.32 -3.14
N THR A 174 -7.30 -7.25 -4.45
CA THR A 174 -6.66 -8.31 -5.26
C THR A 174 -5.31 -8.75 -4.68
N THR A 175 -4.66 -7.87 -3.91
CA THR A 175 -3.46 -8.06 -3.10
C THR A 175 -3.61 -9.10 -1.97
N LEU A 176 -4.74 -9.11 -1.26
CA LEU A 176 -5.01 -9.97 -0.10
C LEU A 176 -5.48 -11.38 -0.50
N ILE A 177 -6.23 -11.50 -1.60
CA ILE A 177 -6.69 -12.81 -2.13
C ILE A 177 -5.51 -13.67 -2.58
N LYS A 178 -4.54 -13.04 -3.25
CA LYS A 178 -3.34 -13.72 -3.78
C LYS A 178 -2.46 -14.34 -2.70
N LEU A 179 -2.43 -13.74 -1.51
CA LEU A 179 -1.63 -14.21 -0.38
C LEU A 179 -2.30 -15.36 0.39
N LEU A 180 -3.62 -15.32 0.54
CA LEU A 180 -4.39 -16.31 1.31
C LEU A 180 -4.61 -17.64 0.55
N SER A 181 -4.79 -17.59 -0.77
CA SER A 181 -5.01 -18.78 -1.62
C SER A 181 -3.79 -19.69 -1.80
N HIS A 182 -2.60 -19.23 -1.39
CA HIS A 182 -1.37 -20.03 -1.40
C HIS A 182 -1.03 -20.62 -0.02
N TRP A 183 -1.41 -19.94 1.07
CA TRP A 183 -1.29 -20.48 2.44
C TRP A 183 -2.20 -21.69 2.67
N GLU A 184 -3.33 -21.80 1.97
CA GLU A 184 -4.22 -22.97 2.05
C GLU A 184 -3.75 -24.17 1.18
N ARG A 185 -2.64 -24.03 0.43
CA ARG A 185 -2.05 -25.10 -0.41
C ARG A 185 -0.75 -25.71 0.15
N GLN A 186 -0.33 -25.30 1.35
CA GLN A 186 0.71 -25.97 2.15
C GLN A 186 0.05 -26.67 3.34
#